data_AF-A0A6A4HAN3-F1
#
_entry.id   AF-A0A6A4HAN3-F1
#
_cell.length_a   1.000
_cell.length_b   1.000
_cell.length_c   1.000
_cell.angle_alpha   90.00
_cell.angle_beta   90.00
_cell.angle_gamma   90.00
#
_symmetry.space_group_name_H-M   'P 1'
#
loop_
_entity.id
_entity.type
_entity.pdbx_description
1 polymer ?
#
loop_
_entity_poly.entity_id
_entity_poly.type
_entity_poly.pdbx_seq_one_letter_code
_entity_poly.pdbx_strand_id
1 'polypeptide(L)'
;MSPKQDTLKALKFCKNLRSFTWLDDTGYGHGTEETQGAGRFLLGFISLVHLTPLPLQSLTLRTHWDLGSEVWNSLNTLNNLTRVCIWSMEGAPRVLQDWCNLLGSSLKELELGRCAGVPPTILVTVVSHLPLLTSLRLKGVPSSAILTILAYLKDLRELDVEYLHSNGKARPMGMGEMPVLRALTIRTSPSTDAIDTPRMWDWIRQLAGREGLEVFKLYAFALYNPSNSASSRSRTTTRPSSASSSSTSPTYTYTPTPSSAGSASYFSSMTSANYSSYTPASYLFSPSMPFHTRDLGQTMIPRSFILDLARLHSQSLTTFAAAEAGVMTLWDVECLCGVFPRLEVLECAVSVEVGWSTGSSAKGGIGKDKKAVVGSRGVTSIQNAISAAKNLATLKLNIQWLPSASRDWDHNDGYSSDSGSSVDLESGLYSGSGSDMKFGNGVSVGLNGKVNGGRNERTLDRENHRNGHGDAFNKSVSASHTKPDDADETEPDSENSNFTISDARALMLRTPESVLRTVGVGGVVYRVGYFSCLTREFLLASTSPSAVFELIVRI
;
A
#
# COMPACT_ATOMS: atom_id res chain seq x y z
N MET A 1 4.05 37.60 -29.18
CA MET A 1 4.33 36.15 -29.38
C MET A 1 3.65 35.41 -28.25
N SER A 2 3.15 34.19 -28.48
CA SER A 2 2.54 33.45 -27.37
C SER A 2 3.66 33.02 -26.40
N PRO A 3 3.45 33.06 -25.07
CA PRO A 3 4.45 32.62 -24.09
C PRO A 3 5.04 31.24 -24.40
N LYS A 4 4.21 30.35 -24.95
CA LYS A 4 4.59 29.00 -25.43
C LYS A 4 5.70 29.02 -26.50
N GLN A 5 5.64 29.96 -27.46
CA GLN A 5 6.67 30.09 -28.50
C GLN A 5 8.00 30.61 -27.94
N ASP A 6 7.94 31.54 -26.99
CA ASP A 6 9.15 32.10 -26.37
C ASP A 6 9.86 31.05 -25.51
N THR A 7 9.11 30.17 -24.83
CA THR A 7 9.67 28.99 -24.14
C THR A 7 10.41 28.05 -25.09
N LEU A 8 9.84 27.71 -26.26
CA LEU A 8 10.52 26.84 -27.24
C LEU A 8 11.81 27.49 -27.78
N LYS A 9 11.82 28.80 -27.97
CA LYS A 9 13.04 29.54 -28.36
C LYS A 9 14.09 29.50 -27.26
N ALA A 10 13.69 29.69 -26.00
CA ALA A 10 14.59 29.60 -24.86
C ALA A 10 15.20 28.19 -24.75
N LEU A 11 14.39 27.15 -24.90
CA LEU A 11 14.83 25.75 -24.87
C LEU A 11 15.88 25.42 -25.93
N LYS A 12 15.86 26.10 -27.09
CA LYS A 12 16.87 25.92 -28.14
C LYS A 12 18.29 26.26 -27.68
N PHE A 13 18.44 27.07 -26.65
CA PHE A 13 19.75 27.42 -26.09
C PHE A 13 20.24 26.42 -25.04
N CYS A 14 19.37 25.52 -24.56
CA CYS A 14 19.76 24.46 -23.64
C CYS A 14 20.57 23.40 -24.39
N LYS A 15 21.83 23.16 -24.01
CA LYS A 15 22.68 22.12 -24.64
C LYS A 15 22.71 20.79 -23.87
N ASN A 16 22.30 20.83 -22.61
CA ASN A 16 22.42 19.71 -21.65
C ASN A 16 21.07 19.33 -21.06
N LEU A 17 19.98 19.47 -21.82
CA LEU A 17 18.65 19.11 -21.35
C LEU A 17 18.52 17.59 -21.25
N ARG A 18 18.58 17.06 -20.01
CA ARG A 18 18.53 15.61 -19.74
C ARG A 18 17.16 15.10 -19.31
N SER A 19 16.34 15.95 -18.72
CA SER A 19 15.01 15.58 -18.25
C SER A 19 13.99 16.61 -18.70
N PHE A 20 12.83 16.12 -19.11
CA PHE A 20 11.68 16.95 -19.45
C PHE A 20 10.43 16.40 -18.75
N THR A 21 9.74 17.28 -18.03
CA THR A 21 8.49 16.97 -17.35
C THR A 21 7.40 17.87 -17.89
N TRP A 22 6.37 17.24 -18.45
CA TRP A 22 5.13 17.87 -18.88
C TRP A 22 4.02 17.52 -17.89
N LEU A 23 3.39 18.54 -17.33
CA LEU A 23 2.17 18.43 -16.54
C LEU A 23 1.10 19.21 -17.27
N ASP A 24 0.11 18.50 -17.79
CA ASP A 24 -1.09 19.11 -18.35
C ASP A 24 -2.03 19.46 -17.20
N ASP A 25 -2.04 20.72 -16.79
CA ASP A 25 -2.98 21.25 -15.81
C ASP A 25 -4.23 21.83 -16.51
N THR A 26 -4.39 21.64 -17.84
CA THR A 26 -5.58 22.10 -18.53
C THR A 26 -6.79 21.34 -18.00
N GLY A 27 -7.66 22.07 -17.29
CA GLY A 27 -8.84 21.53 -16.65
C GLY A 27 -9.82 20.89 -17.64
N TYR A 28 -10.97 20.44 -17.14
CA TYR A 28 -12.00 19.61 -17.79
C TYR A 28 -12.62 20.10 -19.15
N GLY A 29 -12.01 21.04 -19.87
CA GLY A 29 -12.45 21.50 -21.19
C GLY A 29 -12.16 20.50 -22.30
N HIS A 30 -12.97 19.44 -22.40
CA HIS A 30 -12.93 18.45 -23.48
C HIS A 30 -13.03 19.15 -24.85
N GLY A 31 -12.04 18.91 -25.73
CA GLY A 31 -12.10 19.33 -27.14
C GLY A 31 -11.99 20.84 -27.41
N THR A 32 -11.56 21.65 -26.44
CA THR A 32 -11.33 23.08 -26.67
C THR A 32 -10.03 23.32 -27.46
N GLU A 33 -9.90 24.48 -28.11
CA GLU A 33 -8.67 24.89 -28.82
C GLU A 33 -7.41 24.82 -27.91
N GLU A 34 -7.60 24.88 -26.59
CA GLU A 34 -6.55 24.82 -25.60
C GLU A 34 -5.86 23.44 -25.53
N THR A 35 -6.63 22.35 -25.62
CA THR A 35 -6.09 20.98 -25.69
C THR A 35 -5.24 20.77 -26.94
N GLN A 36 -5.67 21.33 -28.08
CA GLN A 36 -4.86 21.34 -29.30
C GLN A 36 -3.57 22.17 -29.11
N GLY A 37 -3.64 23.25 -28.35
CA GLY A 37 -2.49 24.08 -28.00
C GLY A 37 -1.42 23.35 -27.19
N ALA A 38 -1.82 22.46 -26.27
CA ALA A 38 -0.89 21.60 -25.50
C ALA A 38 -0.15 20.62 -26.43
N GLY A 39 -0.89 19.91 -27.29
CA GLY A 39 -0.30 18.99 -28.28
C GLY A 39 0.68 19.69 -29.22
N ARG A 40 0.33 20.89 -29.71
CA ARG A 40 1.21 21.69 -30.57
C ARG A 40 2.52 22.09 -29.88
N PHE A 41 2.49 22.41 -28.60
CA PHE A 41 3.72 22.72 -27.86
C PHE A 41 4.61 21.48 -27.75
N LEU A 42 4.05 20.32 -27.38
CA LEU A 42 4.78 19.05 -27.31
C LEU A 42 5.40 18.68 -28.66
N LEU A 43 4.67 18.84 -29.77
CA LEU A 43 5.23 18.64 -31.12
C LEU A 43 6.40 19.58 -31.40
N GLY A 44 6.28 20.85 -31.03
CA GLY A 44 7.38 21.82 -31.15
C GLY A 44 8.59 21.44 -30.31
N PHE A 45 8.38 20.93 -29.09
CA PHE A 45 9.45 20.44 -28.22
C PHE A 45 10.13 19.19 -28.80
N ILE A 46 9.37 18.19 -29.26
CA ILE A 46 9.94 16.98 -29.86
C ILE A 46 10.74 17.33 -31.12
N SER A 47 10.20 18.23 -31.95
CA SER A 47 10.92 18.75 -33.13
C SER A 47 12.24 19.41 -32.72
N LEU A 48 12.26 20.16 -31.62
CA LEU A 48 13.48 20.74 -31.09
C LEU A 48 14.49 19.67 -30.64
N VAL A 49 14.04 18.62 -29.95
CA VAL A 49 14.89 17.48 -29.54
C VAL A 49 15.52 16.76 -30.74
N HIS A 50 14.87 16.74 -31.90
CA HIS A 50 15.46 16.20 -33.13
C HIS A 50 16.44 17.15 -33.81
N LEU A 51 16.10 18.44 -33.84
CA LEU A 51 16.90 19.46 -34.53
C LEU A 51 18.16 19.84 -33.77
N THR A 52 18.17 19.63 -32.46
CA THR A 52 19.29 19.93 -31.58
C THR A 52 19.76 18.65 -30.92
N PRO A 53 21.07 18.38 -30.79
CA PRO A 53 21.59 17.14 -30.19
C PRO A 53 21.42 17.16 -28.66
N LEU A 54 20.17 17.24 -28.19
CA LEU A 54 19.85 17.26 -26.77
C LEU A 54 20.00 15.84 -26.21
N PRO A 55 20.80 15.66 -25.15
CA PRO A 55 20.97 14.35 -24.52
C PRO A 55 19.77 14.06 -23.59
N LEU A 56 18.55 14.10 -24.12
CA LEU A 56 17.34 13.83 -23.36
C LEU A 56 17.35 12.35 -22.92
N GLN A 57 17.31 12.14 -21.61
CA GLN A 57 17.42 10.81 -20.98
C GLN A 57 16.16 10.46 -20.17
N SER A 58 15.37 11.44 -19.76
CA SER A 58 14.19 11.27 -18.92
C SER A 58 13.01 12.06 -19.47
N LEU A 59 11.88 11.38 -19.64
CA LEU A 59 10.64 11.97 -20.09
C LEU A 59 9.51 11.63 -19.11
N THR A 60 8.88 12.66 -18.55
CA THR A 60 7.66 12.50 -17.74
C THR A 60 6.52 13.26 -18.39
N LEU A 61 5.45 12.55 -18.74
CA LEU A 61 4.22 13.10 -19.29
C LEU A 61 3.07 12.76 -18.34
N ARG A 62 2.39 13.78 -17.83
CA ARG A 62 1.11 13.63 -17.12
C ARG A 62 0.08 14.44 -17.85
N THR A 63 -0.91 13.75 -18.43
CA THR A 63 -1.98 14.34 -19.22
C THR A 63 -3.34 13.89 -18.71
N HIS A 64 -4.30 14.81 -18.67
CA HIS A 64 -5.70 14.45 -18.41
C HIS A 64 -6.36 13.85 -19.65
N TRP A 65 -5.95 14.30 -20.84
CA TRP A 65 -6.59 13.97 -22.12
C TRP A 65 -5.66 13.22 -23.07
N ASP A 66 -6.22 12.58 -24.09
CA ASP A 66 -5.43 12.00 -25.19
C ASP A 66 -4.73 13.15 -25.95
N LEU A 67 -3.39 13.07 -26.06
CA LEU A 67 -2.58 14.07 -26.77
C LEU A 67 -2.78 14.00 -28.30
N GLY A 68 -3.47 12.99 -28.80
CA GLY A 68 -3.72 12.76 -30.22
C GLY A 68 -2.60 11.95 -30.89
N SER A 69 -2.96 11.29 -31.99
CA SER A 69 -2.06 10.36 -32.70
C SER A 69 -0.79 11.05 -33.21
N GLU A 70 -0.87 12.31 -33.64
CA GLU A 70 0.28 13.07 -34.13
C GLU A 70 1.35 13.22 -33.04
N VAL A 71 0.95 13.60 -31.82
CA VAL A 71 1.87 13.75 -30.69
C VAL A 71 2.46 12.40 -30.30
N TRP A 72 1.64 11.36 -30.21
CA TRP A 72 2.13 10.01 -29.87
C TRP A 72 3.09 9.45 -30.92
N ASN A 73 2.81 9.62 -32.21
CA ASN A 73 3.69 9.22 -33.29
C ASN A 73 5.02 9.98 -33.24
N SER A 74 4.97 11.28 -32.90
CA SER A 74 6.17 12.08 -32.71
C SER A 74 6.97 11.63 -31.48
N LEU A 75 6.31 11.30 -30.36
CA LEU A 75 6.97 10.72 -29.19
C LEU A 75 7.61 9.36 -29.51
N ASN A 76 7.01 8.57 -30.41
CA ASN A 76 7.58 7.33 -30.95
C ASN A 76 8.86 7.52 -31.76
N THR A 77 9.38 8.73 -31.94
CA THR A 77 10.67 8.97 -32.61
C THR A 77 11.81 9.27 -31.63
N LEU A 78 11.48 9.52 -30.36
CA LEU A 78 12.49 9.76 -29.31
C LEU A 78 13.25 8.46 -29.02
N ASN A 79 14.57 8.58 -28.92
CA ASN A 79 15.49 7.47 -28.67
C ASN A 79 16.38 7.78 -27.45
N ASN A 80 17.17 6.79 -27.01
CA ASN A 80 18.13 6.93 -25.91
C ASN A 80 17.52 7.37 -24.56
N LEU A 81 16.20 7.26 -24.39
CA LEU A 81 15.52 7.53 -23.12
C LEU A 81 15.84 6.41 -22.14
N THR A 82 16.43 6.78 -21.01
CA THR A 82 16.69 5.89 -19.88
C THR A 82 15.52 5.79 -18.92
N ARG A 83 14.66 6.82 -18.88
CA ARG A 83 13.47 6.89 -18.03
C ARG A 83 12.29 7.43 -18.80
N VAL A 84 11.16 6.76 -18.66
CA VAL A 84 9.88 7.15 -19.22
C VAL A 84 8.80 7.01 -18.16
N CYS A 85 8.05 8.08 -17.92
CA CYS A 85 6.88 8.07 -17.07
C CYS A 85 5.69 8.67 -17.81
N ILE A 86 4.66 7.87 -18.08
CA ILE A 86 3.45 8.32 -18.78
C ILE A 86 2.23 8.05 -17.92
N TRP A 87 1.50 9.13 -17.64
CA TRP A 87 0.16 9.10 -17.08
C TRP A 87 -0.79 9.76 -18.06
N SER A 88 -1.77 9.00 -18.54
CA SER A 88 -2.91 9.53 -19.29
C SER A 88 -4.17 9.17 -18.54
N MET A 89 -4.97 10.16 -18.15
CA MET A 89 -6.26 9.90 -17.52
C MET A 89 -7.30 9.45 -18.55
N GLU A 90 -7.21 9.83 -19.82
CA GLU A 90 -8.08 9.30 -20.88
C GLU A 90 -7.27 8.54 -21.94
N GLY A 91 -7.82 7.42 -22.41
CA GLY A 91 -7.18 6.56 -23.42
C GLY A 91 -6.07 5.66 -22.88
N ALA A 92 -5.81 4.57 -23.61
CA ALA A 92 -4.64 3.74 -23.35
C ALA A 92 -3.37 4.46 -23.83
N PRO A 93 -2.22 4.31 -23.15
CA PRO A 93 -0.94 4.80 -23.64
C PRO A 93 -0.62 4.10 -24.98
N ARG A 94 -0.77 4.82 -26.09
CA ARG A 94 -0.55 4.30 -27.46
C ARG A 94 0.94 4.04 -27.78
N VAL A 95 1.81 4.53 -26.91
CA VAL A 95 3.27 4.61 -27.06
C VAL A 95 3.96 3.25 -26.98
N LEU A 96 3.25 2.23 -26.52
CA LEU A 96 3.86 0.96 -26.16
C LEU A 96 4.33 0.14 -27.37
N GLN A 97 3.70 0.25 -28.54
CA GLN A 97 3.98 -0.68 -29.64
C GLN A 97 5.32 -0.46 -30.35
N ASP A 98 5.77 0.79 -30.52
CA ASP A 98 7.00 1.08 -31.28
C ASP A 98 8.22 1.36 -30.40
N TRP A 99 7.99 1.79 -29.14
CA TRP A 99 9.06 2.15 -28.22
C TRP A 99 9.94 0.98 -27.79
N CYS A 100 9.44 -0.25 -27.79
CA CYS A 100 10.25 -1.40 -27.46
C CYS A 100 11.49 -1.50 -28.36
N ASN A 101 11.34 -1.27 -29.68
CA ASN A 101 12.42 -1.37 -30.64
C ASN A 101 13.43 -0.23 -30.49
N LEU A 102 12.94 0.97 -30.19
CA LEU A 102 13.77 2.18 -30.11
C LEU A 102 14.47 2.36 -28.76
N LEU A 103 13.79 1.95 -27.68
CA LEU A 103 14.22 2.19 -26.31
C LEU A 103 14.77 0.93 -25.63
N GLY A 104 14.61 -0.26 -26.22
CA GLY A 104 15.03 -1.53 -25.61
C GLY A 104 16.49 -1.60 -25.17
N SER A 105 17.39 -0.88 -25.85
CA SER A 105 18.81 -0.81 -25.53
C SER A 105 19.20 0.26 -24.51
N SER A 106 18.27 1.11 -24.07
CA SER A 106 18.58 2.27 -23.22
C SER A 106 17.66 2.42 -22.00
N LEU A 107 16.41 1.95 -22.09
CA LEU A 107 15.39 2.17 -21.07
C LEU A 107 15.63 1.32 -19.82
N LYS A 108 15.69 1.99 -18.67
CA LYS A 108 15.94 1.39 -17.35
C LYS A 108 14.78 1.59 -16.37
N GLU A 109 13.98 2.63 -16.57
CA GLU A 109 12.83 2.98 -15.73
C GLU A 109 11.60 3.24 -16.61
N LEU A 110 10.51 2.50 -16.35
CA LEU A 110 9.24 2.65 -17.06
C LEU A 110 8.08 2.77 -16.07
N GLU A 111 7.33 3.86 -16.17
CA GLU A 111 6.08 4.07 -15.45
C GLU A 111 4.91 4.27 -16.42
N LEU A 112 3.86 3.46 -16.27
CA LEU A 112 2.60 3.58 -17.00
C LEU A 112 1.43 3.70 -16.01
N GLY A 113 0.87 4.91 -15.94
CA GLY A 113 -0.14 5.28 -14.95
C GLY A 113 -1.55 4.74 -15.20
N ARG A 114 -1.84 4.27 -16.42
CA ARG A 114 -3.15 3.71 -16.80
C ARG A 114 -3.01 2.69 -17.91
N CYS A 115 -2.87 1.42 -17.56
CA CYS A 115 -2.87 0.31 -18.50
C CYS A 115 -4.24 -0.38 -18.61
N ALA A 116 -5.27 0.11 -17.90
CA ALA A 116 -6.62 -0.43 -18.00
C ALA A 116 -7.14 -0.30 -19.44
N GLY A 117 -7.63 -1.41 -20.00
CA GLY A 117 -8.07 -1.50 -21.40
C GLY A 117 -6.97 -1.85 -22.41
N VAL A 118 -5.70 -1.89 -21.99
CA VAL A 118 -4.61 -2.46 -22.81
C VAL A 118 -4.63 -3.98 -22.65
N PRO A 119 -4.76 -4.76 -23.74
CA PRO A 119 -4.63 -6.21 -23.67
C PRO A 119 -3.32 -6.63 -22.99
N PRO A 120 -3.36 -7.53 -21.99
CA PRO A 120 -2.16 -8.00 -21.30
C PRO A 120 -1.07 -8.53 -22.23
N THR A 121 -1.45 -9.13 -23.36
CA THR A 121 -0.52 -9.62 -24.38
C THR A 121 0.34 -8.51 -24.97
N ILE A 122 -0.20 -7.31 -25.17
CA ILE A 122 0.57 -6.16 -25.67
C ILE A 122 1.60 -5.73 -24.63
N LEU A 123 1.21 -5.63 -23.36
CA LEU A 123 2.14 -5.27 -22.28
C LEU A 123 3.27 -6.28 -22.15
N VAL A 124 2.94 -7.58 -22.17
CA VAL A 124 3.94 -8.66 -22.13
C VAL A 124 4.90 -8.55 -23.31
N THR A 125 4.39 -8.38 -24.54
CA THR A 125 5.22 -8.24 -25.74
C THR A 125 6.12 -7.02 -25.65
N VAL A 126 5.61 -5.87 -25.22
CA VAL A 126 6.41 -4.64 -25.19
C VAL A 126 7.51 -4.75 -24.15
N VAL A 127 7.17 -5.23 -22.96
CA VAL A 127 8.11 -5.32 -21.84
C VAL A 127 9.16 -6.41 -22.07
N SER A 128 8.84 -7.48 -22.80
CA SER A 128 9.83 -8.52 -23.13
C SER A 128 10.99 -8.04 -24.02
N HIS A 129 10.83 -6.90 -24.67
CA HIS A 129 11.85 -6.25 -25.50
C HIS A 129 12.61 -5.14 -24.73
N LEU A 130 12.43 -5.01 -23.41
CA LEU A 130 13.11 -4.04 -22.56
C LEU A 130 14.05 -4.75 -21.57
N PRO A 131 15.13 -5.39 -22.05
CA PRO A 131 15.98 -6.25 -21.20
C PRO A 131 16.73 -5.50 -20.10
N LEU A 132 16.98 -4.19 -20.27
CA LEU A 132 17.72 -3.36 -19.31
C LEU A 132 16.84 -2.76 -18.21
N LEU A 133 15.56 -3.11 -18.16
CA LEU A 133 14.61 -2.51 -17.24
C LEU A 133 14.90 -2.92 -15.80
N THR A 134 15.19 -1.94 -14.95
CA THR A 134 15.51 -2.11 -13.53
C THR A 134 14.40 -1.63 -12.59
N SER A 135 13.55 -0.71 -13.05
CA SER A 135 12.39 -0.20 -12.31
C SER A 135 11.15 -0.17 -13.20
N LEU A 136 10.06 -0.78 -12.73
CA LEU A 136 8.81 -0.91 -13.46
C LEU A 136 7.63 -0.54 -12.58
N ARG A 137 6.82 0.42 -13.06
CA ARG A 137 5.58 0.82 -12.42
C ARG A 137 4.41 0.69 -13.37
N LEU A 138 3.45 -0.17 -13.03
CA LEU A 138 2.28 -0.47 -13.86
C LEU A 138 1.00 -0.36 -13.05
N LYS A 139 0.08 0.49 -13.50
CA LYS A 139 -1.25 0.64 -12.92
C LYS A 139 -2.31 0.14 -13.89
N GLY A 140 -3.41 -0.45 -13.42
CA GLY A 140 -4.45 -0.94 -14.32
C GLY A 140 -4.13 -2.29 -15.00
N VAL A 141 -3.08 -3.01 -14.59
CA VAL A 141 -2.70 -4.31 -15.18
C VAL A 141 -3.21 -5.48 -14.33
N PRO A 142 -3.89 -6.49 -14.92
CA PRO A 142 -4.34 -7.67 -14.17
C PRO A 142 -3.18 -8.39 -13.47
N SER A 143 -3.38 -8.79 -12.22
CA SER A 143 -2.34 -9.43 -11.38
C SER A 143 -1.71 -10.67 -12.02
N SER A 144 -2.48 -11.43 -12.79
CA SER A 144 -1.99 -12.60 -13.53
C SER A 144 -0.97 -12.24 -14.63
N ALA A 145 -1.11 -11.07 -15.24
CA ALA A 145 -0.21 -10.61 -16.30
C ALA A 145 1.12 -10.11 -15.73
N ILE A 146 1.13 -9.55 -14.52
CA ILE A 146 2.36 -9.09 -13.84
C ILE A 146 3.36 -10.23 -13.69
N LEU A 147 2.91 -11.43 -13.26
CA LEU A 147 3.79 -12.59 -13.13
C LEU A 147 4.42 -12.98 -14.47
N THR A 148 3.65 -12.94 -15.56
CA THR A 148 4.15 -13.21 -16.92
C THR A 148 5.16 -12.16 -17.38
N ILE A 149 4.92 -10.88 -17.07
CA ILE A 149 5.85 -9.80 -17.40
C ILE A 149 7.19 -10.00 -16.70
N LEU A 150 7.17 -10.35 -15.41
CA LEU A 150 8.38 -10.54 -14.61
C LEU A 150 9.26 -11.67 -15.13
N ALA A 151 8.69 -12.70 -15.76
CA ALA A 151 9.46 -13.79 -16.36
C ALA A 151 10.41 -13.33 -17.49
N TYR A 152 10.18 -12.15 -18.09
CA TYR A 152 11.05 -11.58 -19.13
C TYR A 152 12.05 -10.56 -18.60
N LEU A 153 11.91 -10.09 -17.35
CA LEU A 153 12.68 -8.98 -16.81
C LEU A 153 13.66 -9.42 -15.72
N LYS A 154 14.75 -10.07 -16.13
CA LYS A 154 15.69 -10.71 -15.19
C LYS A 154 16.43 -9.72 -14.28
N ASP A 155 16.69 -8.51 -14.77
CA ASP A 155 17.43 -7.47 -14.06
C ASP A 155 16.52 -6.50 -13.27
N LEU A 156 15.22 -6.78 -13.20
CA LEU A 156 14.28 -5.92 -12.50
C LEU A 156 14.54 -5.95 -10.99
N ARG A 157 14.64 -4.75 -10.38
CA ARG A 157 14.89 -4.56 -8.96
C ARG A 157 13.73 -3.88 -8.25
N GLU A 158 12.98 -3.04 -8.95
CA GLU A 158 11.88 -2.29 -8.37
C GLU A 158 10.58 -2.55 -9.13
N LEU A 159 9.53 -2.89 -8.40
CA LEU A 159 8.20 -3.12 -8.92
C LEU A 159 7.18 -2.32 -8.12
N ASP A 160 6.42 -1.43 -8.78
CA ASP A 160 5.25 -0.74 -8.22
C ASP A 160 4.01 -1.10 -9.04
N VAL A 161 3.12 -1.90 -8.47
CA VAL A 161 1.96 -2.46 -9.17
C VAL A 161 0.68 -2.31 -8.38
N GLU A 162 -0.43 -2.31 -9.10
CA GLU A 162 -1.76 -2.42 -8.50
C GLU A 162 -2.20 -3.89 -8.47
N TYR A 163 -2.74 -4.33 -7.34
CA TYR A 163 -3.43 -5.62 -7.27
C TYR A 163 -4.82 -5.48 -7.89
N LEU A 164 -4.97 -6.04 -9.08
CA LEU A 164 -6.26 -6.15 -9.75
C LEU A 164 -6.69 -7.61 -9.80
N HIS A 165 -7.87 -7.89 -9.21
CA HIS A 165 -8.45 -9.22 -9.24
C HIS A 165 -8.52 -9.74 -10.67
N SER A 166 -8.09 -10.98 -10.86
CA SER A 166 -8.16 -11.67 -12.14
C SER A 166 -8.96 -12.95 -11.93
N ASN A 167 -10.10 -13.09 -12.59
CA ASN A 167 -10.93 -14.30 -12.56
C ASN A 167 -10.18 -15.53 -13.10
N GLY A 168 -9.11 -15.31 -13.88
CA GLY A 168 -8.25 -16.37 -14.39
C GLY A 168 -7.43 -17.00 -13.28
N LYS A 169 -7.52 -18.33 -13.13
CA LYS A 169 -6.53 -19.10 -12.36
C LYS A 169 -5.17 -18.86 -13.02
N ALA A 170 -4.31 -18.06 -12.39
CA ALA A 170 -2.92 -17.96 -12.77
C ALA A 170 -2.33 -19.37 -12.65
N ARG A 171 -2.14 -20.05 -13.77
CA ARG A 171 -1.38 -21.29 -13.74
C ARG A 171 0.06 -20.88 -13.50
N PRO A 172 0.76 -21.47 -12.52
CA PRO A 172 2.21 -21.42 -12.50
C PRO A 172 2.67 -22.17 -13.75
N MET A 173 2.71 -21.46 -14.87
CA MET A 173 3.49 -21.92 -16.00
C MET A 173 4.92 -22.05 -15.47
N GLY A 174 5.70 -23.00 -15.98
CA GLY A 174 7.13 -23.15 -15.65
C GLY A 174 7.92 -21.94 -16.14
N MET A 175 7.57 -20.77 -15.59
CA MET A 175 8.14 -19.49 -15.90
C MET A 175 9.57 -19.55 -15.41
N GLY A 176 10.47 -19.02 -16.24
CA GLY A 176 11.88 -18.97 -15.92
C GLY A 176 12.13 -18.24 -14.60
N GLU A 177 13.41 -18.15 -14.24
CA GLU A 177 13.82 -17.49 -13.00
C GLU A 177 13.22 -16.08 -12.88
N MET A 178 12.36 -15.87 -11.87
CA MET A 178 11.78 -14.57 -11.53
C MET A 178 12.89 -13.59 -11.10
N PRO A 179 12.77 -12.27 -11.31
CA PRO A 179 13.77 -11.31 -10.86
C PRO A 179 13.94 -11.28 -9.33
N VAL A 180 15.12 -10.85 -8.89
CA VAL A 180 15.38 -10.56 -7.47
C VAL A 180 14.98 -9.12 -7.18
N LEU A 181 13.74 -8.92 -6.72
CA LEU A 181 13.22 -7.61 -6.36
C LEU A 181 13.88 -7.10 -5.08
N ARG A 182 14.35 -5.86 -5.10
CA ARG A 182 14.81 -5.10 -3.94
C ARG A 182 13.71 -4.22 -3.38
N ALA A 183 12.83 -3.68 -4.24
CA ALA A 183 11.69 -2.88 -3.81
C ALA A 183 10.40 -3.40 -4.43
N LEU A 184 9.42 -3.66 -3.58
CA LEU A 184 8.08 -4.11 -3.96
C LEU A 184 7.06 -3.15 -3.36
N THR A 185 6.34 -2.44 -4.24
CA THR A 185 5.21 -1.61 -3.88
C THR A 185 3.94 -2.21 -4.48
N ILE A 186 2.95 -2.44 -3.63
CA ILE A 186 1.66 -3.00 -4.01
C ILE A 186 0.58 -2.02 -3.61
N ARG A 187 -0.31 -1.74 -4.55
CA ARG A 187 -1.44 -0.84 -4.36
C ARG A 187 -2.72 -1.64 -4.44
N THR A 188 -3.52 -1.60 -3.40
CA THR A 188 -4.82 -2.26 -3.35
C THR A 188 -5.90 -1.23 -3.63
N SER A 189 -6.89 -1.63 -4.43
CA SER A 189 -8.09 -0.83 -4.65
C SER A 189 -9.14 -1.23 -3.61
N PRO A 190 -9.87 -0.28 -2.99
CA PRO A 190 -10.77 -0.56 -1.88
C PRO A 190 -12.02 -1.33 -2.32
N SER A 191 -12.26 -1.41 -3.63
CA SER A 191 -13.28 -2.25 -4.24
C SER A 191 -12.89 -3.74 -4.30
N THR A 192 -11.69 -4.13 -3.87
CA THR A 192 -11.39 -5.55 -3.70
C THR A 192 -12.14 -6.04 -2.48
N ASP A 193 -13.23 -6.77 -2.73
CA ASP A 193 -14.03 -7.39 -1.68
C ASP A 193 -13.13 -8.21 -0.74
N ALA A 194 -13.45 -8.18 0.55
CA ALA A 194 -12.71 -8.92 1.59
C ALA A 194 -12.50 -10.41 1.24
N ILE A 195 -13.34 -10.96 0.37
CA ILE A 195 -13.32 -12.33 -0.15
C ILE A 195 -11.99 -12.66 -0.88
N ASP A 196 -11.37 -11.69 -1.55
CA ASP A 196 -10.17 -11.93 -2.37
C ASP A 196 -8.85 -11.75 -1.64
N THR A 197 -8.92 -11.32 -0.37
CA THR A 197 -7.76 -11.11 0.49
C THR A 197 -6.76 -12.28 0.46
N PRO A 198 -7.17 -13.56 0.59
CA PRO A 198 -6.21 -14.67 0.58
C PRO A 198 -5.44 -14.77 -0.75
N ARG A 199 -6.13 -14.57 -1.89
CA ARG A 199 -5.53 -14.63 -3.22
C ARG A 199 -4.53 -13.50 -3.45
N MET A 200 -4.81 -12.32 -2.89
CA MET A 200 -3.87 -11.22 -2.90
C MET A 200 -2.58 -11.64 -2.19
N TRP A 201 -2.65 -12.11 -0.94
CA TRP A 201 -1.46 -12.52 -0.20
C TRP A 201 -0.69 -13.65 -0.88
N ASP A 202 -1.37 -14.63 -1.49
CA ASP A 202 -0.74 -15.68 -2.30
C ASP A 202 0.03 -15.10 -3.50
N TRP A 203 -0.53 -14.09 -4.14
CA TRP A 203 0.10 -13.39 -5.26
C TRP A 203 1.30 -12.55 -4.78
N ILE A 204 1.18 -11.82 -3.67
CA ILE A 204 2.30 -11.07 -3.08
C ILE A 204 3.45 -12.01 -2.74
N ARG A 205 3.17 -13.19 -2.16
CA ARG A 205 4.19 -14.20 -1.86
C ARG A 205 4.90 -14.72 -3.11
N GLN A 206 4.20 -14.84 -4.24
CA GLN A 206 4.84 -15.20 -5.51
C GLN A 206 5.78 -14.10 -6.00
N LEU A 207 5.42 -12.82 -5.84
CA LEU A 207 6.29 -11.69 -6.22
C LEU A 207 7.53 -11.58 -5.32
N ALA A 208 7.37 -11.81 -4.02
CA ALA A 208 8.43 -11.76 -3.03
C ALA A 208 9.12 -13.13 -2.82
N GLY A 209 8.98 -14.07 -3.75
CA GLY A 209 9.45 -15.45 -3.57
C GLY A 209 10.96 -15.66 -3.58
N ARG A 210 11.77 -14.61 -3.81
CA ARG A 210 13.24 -14.68 -3.90
C ARG A 210 13.89 -13.75 -2.88
N GLU A 211 14.88 -14.25 -2.15
CA GLU A 211 15.65 -13.46 -1.16
C GLU A 211 16.25 -12.19 -1.77
N GLY A 212 16.36 -11.12 -0.97
CA GLY A 212 16.94 -9.83 -1.42
C GLY A 212 16.01 -8.62 -1.36
N LEU A 213 14.73 -8.80 -0.99
CA LEU A 213 13.80 -7.68 -0.79
C LEU A 213 14.27 -6.78 0.36
N GLU A 214 14.48 -5.50 0.05
CA GLU A 214 14.91 -4.46 0.98
C GLU A 214 13.72 -3.58 1.40
N VAL A 215 12.79 -3.31 0.47
CA VAL A 215 11.66 -2.40 0.66
C VAL A 215 10.36 -3.10 0.31
N PHE A 216 9.46 -3.21 1.28
CA PHE A 216 8.08 -3.66 1.07
C PHE A 216 7.10 -2.53 1.40
N LYS A 217 6.24 -2.19 0.44
CA LYS A 217 5.21 -1.15 0.58
C LYS A 217 3.85 -1.70 0.16
N LEU A 218 2.84 -1.47 1.01
CA LEU A 218 1.45 -1.82 0.75
C LEU A 218 0.58 -0.59 0.96
N TYR A 219 0.06 -0.04 -0.13
CA TYR A 219 -0.81 1.12 -0.14
C TYR A 219 -2.24 0.70 -0.47
N ALA A 220 -3.24 1.37 0.13
CA ALA A 220 -4.62 1.26 -0.31
C ALA A 220 -5.03 2.59 -0.90
N PHE A 221 -5.75 2.55 -2.01
CA PHE A 221 -6.47 3.74 -2.45
C PHE A 221 -7.65 3.94 -1.50
N ALA A 222 -7.61 4.97 -0.67
CA ALA A 222 -8.83 5.42 0.00
C ALA A 222 -9.72 6.07 -1.06
N LEU A 223 -10.68 5.33 -1.63
CA LEU A 223 -11.80 5.97 -2.32
C LEU A 223 -12.64 6.63 -1.23
N TYR A 224 -12.41 7.92 -1.02
CA TYR A 224 -13.32 8.75 -0.27
C TYR A 224 -14.70 8.58 -0.91
N ASN A 225 -15.62 7.92 -0.20
CA ASN A 225 -17.00 7.79 -0.64
C ASN A 225 -17.83 8.89 0.03
N PRO A 226 -18.03 10.06 -0.61
CA PRO A 226 -18.73 11.19 0.02
C PRO A 226 -20.22 10.89 0.31
N SER A 227 -20.75 9.77 -0.16
CA SER A 227 -22.20 9.51 -0.17
C SER A 227 -22.84 9.22 1.19
N ASN A 228 -22.07 8.97 2.26
CA ASN A 228 -22.65 8.68 3.59
C ASN A 228 -22.93 9.91 4.48
N SER A 229 -22.73 11.14 3.98
CA SER A 229 -22.97 12.36 4.76
C SER A 229 -24.35 13.01 4.55
N ALA A 230 -25.25 12.41 3.74
CA ALA A 230 -26.53 13.04 3.36
C ALA A 230 -27.76 12.13 3.48
N SER A 231 -28.05 11.60 4.67
CA SER A 231 -29.35 10.93 4.93
C SER A 231 -29.92 11.21 6.32
N SER A 232 -29.98 12.48 6.71
CA SER A 232 -30.89 12.96 7.75
C SER A 232 -31.78 14.08 7.20
N ARG A 233 -32.65 13.76 6.24
CA ARG A 233 -33.79 14.61 5.88
C ARG A 233 -35.08 13.92 6.28
N SER A 234 -35.72 14.53 7.28
CA SER A 234 -37.06 14.29 7.77
C SER A 234 -38.07 14.13 6.61
N ARG A 235 -38.80 13.01 6.60
CA ARG A 235 -39.99 12.80 5.77
C ARG A 235 -41.16 13.54 6.42
N THR A 236 -41.50 14.72 5.92
CA THR A 236 -42.85 15.27 6.04
C THR A 236 -43.66 14.86 4.83
N THR A 237 -44.63 13.98 5.06
CA THR A 237 -45.66 13.54 4.11
C THR A 237 -46.65 14.66 3.82
N THR A 238 -46.70 15.14 2.57
CA THR A 238 -47.91 15.79 2.04
C THR A 238 -48.12 15.37 0.60
N ARG A 239 -49.25 14.72 0.38
CA ARG A 239 -49.78 14.27 -0.92
C ARG A 239 -50.53 15.45 -1.56
N PRO A 240 -50.47 15.61 -2.88
CA PRO A 240 -51.73 15.65 -3.61
C PRO A 240 -51.71 14.91 -4.94
N SER A 241 -52.90 14.82 -5.48
CA SER A 241 -53.43 13.97 -6.53
C SER A 241 -53.32 14.53 -7.96
N SER A 242 -53.44 13.58 -8.89
CA SER A 242 -54.16 13.61 -10.18
C SER A 242 -53.55 14.21 -11.45
N ALA A 243 -53.73 13.41 -12.51
CA ALA A 243 -54.12 13.75 -13.89
C ALA A 243 -53.04 13.92 -14.98
N SER A 244 -52.93 12.85 -15.79
CA SER A 244 -52.98 12.81 -17.27
C SER A 244 -52.37 13.95 -18.09
N SER A 245 -51.45 13.60 -19.01
CA SER A 245 -51.66 13.81 -20.46
C SER A 245 -50.48 13.26 -21.29
N SER A 246 -50.85 12.64 -22.40
CA SER A 246 -50.08 12.23 -23.58
C SER A 246 -49.27 13.35 -24.25
N SER A 247 -48.14 13.03 -24.89
CA SER A 247 -47.95 13.19 -26.35
C SER A 247 -46.48 13.03 -26.82
N THR A 248 -46.32 12.19 -27.85
CA THR A 248 -45.42 12.24 -29.02
C THR A 248 -43.95 12.68 -28.88
N SER A 249 -43.04 11.75 -29.23
CA SER A 249 -41.66 12.01 -29.65
C SER A 249 -41.50 11.83 -31.17
N PRO A 250 -40.70 12.65 -31.88
CA PRO A 250 -40.40 12.42 -33.29
C PRO A 250 -39.14 11.56 -33.47
N THR A 251 -39.26 10.54 -34.32
CA THR A 251 -38.17 9.69 -34.80
C THR A 251 -37.50 10.37 -36.00
N TYR A 252 -36.19 10.64 -35.91
CA TYR A 252 -35.36 11.01 -37.06
C TYR A 252 -34.67 9.76 -37.62
N THR A 253 -34.94 9.46 -38.89
CA THR A 253 -34.31 8.39 -39.65
C THR A 253 -33.23 9.00 -40.55
N TYR A 254 -31.98 8.56 -40.40
CA TYR A 254 -30.86 8.97 -41.27
C TYR A 254 -30.45 7.79 -42.16
N THR A 255 -30.43 8.00 -43.47
CA THR A 255 -29.98 7.06 -44.50
C THR A 255 -28.52 7.36 -44.89
N PRO A 256 -27.64 6.35 -45.05
CA PRO A 256 -26.36 6.56 -45.71
C PRO A 256 -26.36 5.97 -47.13
N THR A 257 -25.82 6.75 -48.07
CA THR A 257 -25.40 6.29 -49.41
C THR A 257 -23.91 5.88 -49.40
N PRO A 258 -23.48 4.95 -50.26
CA PRO A 258 -22.13 4.38 -50.23
C PRO A 258 -21.19 5.08 -51.21
N SER A 259 -19.91 5.21 -50.84
CA SER A 259 -18.83 5.25 -51.83
C SER A 259 -17.54 4.64 -51.25
N SER A 260 -16.90 3.92 -52.15
CA SER A 260 -15.75 3.03 -52.03
C SER A 260 -14.41 3.75 -52.00
N ALA A 261 -13.45 3.28 -51.20
CA ALA A 261 -12.11 2.85 -51.64
C ALA A 261 -11.25 2.48 -50.42
N GLY A 262 -10.56 1.34 -50.49
CA GLY A 262 -9.96 0.65 -49.35
C GLY A 262 -8.65 1.22 -48.83
N SER A 263 -8.43 0.98 -47.54
CA SER A 263 -7.13 0.61 -46.95
C SER A 263 -7.40 0.02 -45.56
N ALA A 264 -6.79 -1.13 -45.29
CA ALA A 264 -7.06 -1.96 -44.12
C ALA A 264 -6.54 -1.31 -42.82
N SER A 265 -7.45 -0.96 -41.92
CA SER A 265 -7.15 -0.65 -40.52
C SER A 265 -8.17 -1.36 -39.63
N TYR A 266 -7.88 -2.60 -39.23
CA TYR A 266 -8.62 -3.29 -38.19
C TYR A 266 -8.07 -2.87 -36.83
N PHE A 267 -8.63 -1.83 -36.23
CA PHE A 267 -8.77 -1.67 -34.77
C PHE A 267 -9.60 -0.42 -34.48
N SER A 268 -10.92 -0.60 -34.40
CA SER A 268 -11.84 0.36 -33.77
C SER A 268 -13.18 -0.29 -33.50
N SER A 269 -13.39 -0.68 -32.24
CA SER A 269 -14.66 -0.55 -31.48
C SER A 269 -14.58 -1.47 -30.25
N MET A 270 -14.09 -0.93 -29.13
CA MET A 270 -14.42 -1.42 -27.79
C MET A 270 -14.85 -0.20 -26.98
N THR A 271 -16.08 0.24 -27.23
CA THR A 271 -16.78 1.18 -26.36
C THR A 271 -17.48 0.44 -25.23
N SER A 272 -17.32 0.98 -24.01
CA SER A 272 -18.09 0.75 -22.80
C SER A 272 -18.22 -0.70 -22.30
N ALA A 273 -17.36 -1.09 -21.35
CA ALA A 273 -17.71 -2.13 -20.40
C ALA A 273 -18.75 -1.54 -19.42
N ASN A 274 -20.02 -1.85 -19.65
CA ASN A 274 -21.09 -1.64 -18.70
C ASN A 274 -20.82 -2.49 -17.44
N TYR A 275 -20.56 -1.83 -16.31
CA TYR A 275 -20.73 -2.44 -15.01
C TYR A 275 -22.24 -2.58 -14.75
N SER A 276 -22.78 -3.79 -14.91
CA SER A 276 -24.15 -4.11 -14.51
C SER A 276 -24.17 -5.30 -13.57
N SER A 277 -24.64 -5.02 -12.35
CA SER A 277 -25.46 -5.86 -11.45
C SER A 277 -25.17 -7.36 -11.39
N TYR A 278 -24.46 -7.78 -10.33
CA TYR A 278 -24.40 -9.18 -9.91
C TYR A 278 -25.34 -9.43 -8.72
N THR A 279 -26.12 -10.50 -8.81
CA THR A 279 -26.86 -11.13 -7.72
C THR A 279 -25.98 -12.15 -7.00
N PRO A 280 -26.05 -12.29 -5.66
CA PRO A 280 -25.16 -13.19 -4.93
C PRO A 280 -25.70 -14.62 -4.88
N ALA A 281 -24.79 -15.58 -5.10
CA ALA A 281 -24.98 -16.99 -4.77
C ALA A 281 -24.59 -17.25 -3.31
N SER A 282 -25.45 -17.96 -2.59
CA SER A 282 -25.36 -18.26 -1.16
C SER A 282 -24.58 -19.55 -0.88
N TYR A 283 -23.42 -19.48 -0.19
CA TYR A 283 -22.83 -20.63 0.52
C TYR A 283 -22.02 -20.22 1.77
N LEU A 284 -22.62 -20.56 2.92
CA LEU A 284 -22.12 -21.23 4.14
C LEU A 284 -20.69 -20.99 4.68
N PHE A 285 -20.68 -20.23 5.79
CA PHE A 285 -19.95 -20.37 7.08
C PHE A 285 -18.48 -20.83 7.13
N SER A 286 -17.63 -19.87 7.54
CA SER A 286 -16.35 -20.08 8.26
C SER A 286 -16.40 -19.25 9.56
N PRO A 287 -15.72 -19.63 10.65
CA PRO A 287 -16.05 -19.19 11.99
C PRO A 287 -15.77 -17.69 12.20
N SER A 288 -16.75 -17.05 12.85
CA SER A 288 -16.95 -15.63 13.02
C SER A 288 -15.87 -14.92 13.84
N MET A 289 -15.16 -13.99 13.20
CA MET A 289 -14.68 -12.78 13.88
C MET A 289 -15.75 -11.70 13.67
N PRO A 290 -16.52 -11.30 14.71
CA PRO A 290 -17.31 -10.09 14.64
C PRO A 290 -16.39 -8.86 14.81
N PHE A 291 -16.84 -7.70 14.33
CA PHE A 291 -16.30 -6.32 14.49
C PHE A 291 -15.62 -5.66 13.26
N HIS A 292 -16.44 -4.84 12.59
CA HIS A 292 -16.27 -3.46 12.05
C HIS A 292 -14.94 -2.89 11.53
N THR A 293 -13.86 -3.64 11.35
CA THR A 293 -12.71 -3.15 10.53
C THR A 293 -13.08 -2.97 9.05
N ARG A 294 -14.26 -3.45 8.63
CA ARG A 294 -14.79 -3.34 7.26
C ARG A 294 -15.02 -1.90 6.80
N ASP A 295 -15.34 -0.99 7.70
CA ASP A 295 -15.80 0.36 7.29
C ASP A 295 -14.66 1.25 6.75
N LEU A 296 -13.40 0.86 6.98
CA LEU A 296 -12.22 1.60 6.47
C LEU A 296 -11.59 0.97 5.23
N GLY A 297 -12.13 -0.15 4.72
CA GLY A 297 -11.58 -0.85 3.55
C GLY A 297 -10.14 -1.36 3.74
N GLN A 298 -9.66 -1.46 4.98
CA GLN A 298 -8.31 -1.90 5.27
C GLN A 298 -8.26 -3.42 5.39
N THR A 299 -7.18 -4.01 4.88
CA THR A 299 -6.96 -5.46 4.88
C THR A 299 -6.13 -5.84 6.09
N MET A 300 -6.56 -6.85 6.85
CA MET A 300 -5.71 -7.42 7.91
C MET A 300 -4.48 -8.10 7.29
N ILE A 301 -3.28 -7.75 7.73
CA ILE A 301 -2.04 -8.42 7.30
C ILE A 301 -1.92 -9.74 8.06
N PRO A 302 -1.95 -10.91 7.38
CA PRO A 302 -1.84 -12.19 8.07
C PRO A 302 -0.47 -12.35 8.71
N ARG A 303 -0.43 -12.81 9.97
CA ARG A 303 0.84 -13.12 10.63
C ARG A 303 1.67 -14.16 9.88
N SER A 304 1.01 -15.11 9.21
CA SER A 304 1.67 -16.09 8.32
C SER A 304 2.45 -15.41 7.20
N PHE A 305 1.93 -14.33 6.63
CA PHE A 305 2.62 -13.56 5.61
C PHE A 305 3.87 -12.87 6.15
N ILE A 306 3.80 -12.27 7.35
CA ILE A 306 4.97 -11.66 8.02
C ILE A 306 6.07 -12.70 8.24
N LEU A 307 5.70 -13.90 8.71
CA LEU A 307 6.63 -14.99 8.95
C LEU A 307 7.22 -15.56 7.64
N ASP A 308 6.42 -15.66 6.57
CA ASP A 308 6.89 -16.06 5.25
C ASP A 308 7.89 -15.04 4.69
N LEU A 309 7.63 -13.74 4.82
CA LEU A 309 8.61 -12.71 4.47
C LEU A 309 9.88 -12.82 5.31
N ALA A 310 9.76 -13.10 6.61
CA ALA A 310 10.92 -13.22 7.49
C ALA A 310 11.83 -14.39 7.10
N ARG A 311 11.24 -15.52 6.69
CA ARG A 311 11.97 -16.69 6.21
C ARG A 311 12.91 -16.35 5.05
N LEU A 312 12.47 -15.50 4.11
CA LEU A 312 13.24 -15.16 2.91
C LEU A 312 14.05 -13.85 3.04
N HIS A 313 13.59 -12.91 3.86
CA HIS A 313 14.07 -11.52 3.85
C HIS A 313 14.49 -10.97 5.21
N SER A 314 14.60 -11.80 6.25
CA SER A 314 15.05 -11.35 7.58
C SER A 314 16.33 -10.50 7.53
N GLN A 315 17.27 -10.85 6.66
CA GLN A 315 18.58 -10.21 6.54
C GLN A 315 18.66 -9.07 5.51
N SER A 316 17.59 -8.84 4.74
CA SER A 316 17.58 -7.82 3.67
C SER A 316 16.57 -6.72 3.92
N LEU A 317 15.42 -7.02 4.55
CA LEU A 317 14.33 -6.07 4.68
C LEU A 317 14.69 -4.93 5.64
N THR A 318 14.70 -3.71 5.12
CA THR A 318 14.98 -2.46 5.86
C THR A 318 13.75 -1.59 6.00
N THR A 319 12.80 -1.68 5.07
CA THR A 319 11.57 -0.88 5.08
C THR A 319 10.34 -1.77 4.96
N PHE A 320 9.43 -1.64 5.92
CA PHE A 320 8.09 -2.21 5.88
C PHE A 320 7.06 -1.09 6.06
N ALA A 321 6.33 -0.73 5.00
CA ALA A 321 5.35 0.34 5.04
C ALA A 321 3.98 -0.10 4.51
N ALA A 322 3.03 -0.34 5.41
CA ALA A 322 1.68 -0.79 5.12
C ALA A 322 0.58 0.07 5.80
N ALA A 323 0.90 1.32 6.17
CA ALA A 323 0.01 2.18 6.97
C ALA A 323 -1.35 2.50 6.34
N GLU A 324 -1.45 2.44 5.02
CA GLU A 324 -2.68 2.82 4.30
C GLU A 324 -3.58 1.62 4.02
N ALA A 325 -3.01 0.47 3.64
CA ALA A 325 -3.75 -0.72 3.24
C ALA A 325 -3.89 -1.80 4.30
N GLY A 326 -2.96 -1.83 5.25
CA GLY A 326 -2.76 -2.98 6.13
C GLY A 326 -2.99 -2.65 7.59
N VAL A 327 -3.93 -3.33 8.23
CA VAL A 327 -4.06 -3.31 9.70
C VAL A 327 -3.34 -4.51 10.30
N MET A 328 -2.66 -4.27 11.40
CA MET A 328 -2.01 -5.31 12.19
C MET A 328 -2.26 -5.09 13.69
N THR A 329 -2.02 -6.09 14.51
CA THR A 329 -2.06 -5.94 15.97
C THR A 329 -0.71 -5.46 16.50
N LEU A 330 -0.63 -4.99 17.75
CA LEU A 330 0.66 -4.71 18.39
C LEU A 330 1.56 -5.95 18.48
N TRP A 331 0.98 -7.15 18.54
CA TRP A 331 1.73 -8.41 18.56
C TRP A 331 2.38 -8.70 17.21
N ASP A 332 1.77 -8.26 16.11
CA ASP A 332 2.34 -8.37 14.78
C ASP A 332 3.47 -7.34 14.58
N VAL A 333 3.33 -6.13 15.15
CA VAL A 333 4.41 -5.13 15.23
C VAL A 333 5.61 -5.70 16.00
N GLU A 334 5.35 -6.34 17.14
CA GLU A 334 6.39 -7.03 17.92
C GLU A 334 7.07 -8.14 17.10
N CYS A 335 6.27 -8.96 16.43
CA CYS A 335 6.77 -9.99 15.54
C CYS A 335 7.68 -9.40 14.44
N LEU A 336 7.26 -8.34 13.74
CA LEU A 336 8.07 -7.64 12.72
C LEU A 336 9.40 -7.16 13.29
N CYS A 337 9.35 -6.47 14.43
CA CYS A 337 10.53 -5.94 15.11
C CYS A 337 11.51 -7.04 15.56
N GLY A 338 10.99 -8.20 15.94
CA GLY A 338 11.80 -9.35 16.37
C GLY A 338 12.42 -10.15 15.22
N VAL A 339 11.71 -10.30 14.09
CA VAL A 339 12.15 -11.18 12.99
C VAL A 339 12.96 -10.46 11.89
N PHE A 340 12.93 -9.12 11.84
CA PHE A 340 13.69 -8.31 10.88
C PHE A 340 14.76 -7.46 11.57
N PRO A 341 15.96 -8.01 11.86
CA PRO A 341 17.01 -7.30 12.58
C PRO A 341 17.49 -6.01 11.89
N ARG A 342 17.32 -5.88 10.56
CA ARG A 342 17.73 -4.71 9.78
C ARG A 342 16.60 -3.71 9.52
N LEU A 343 15.44 -3.88 10.16
CA LEU A 343 14.31 -2.99 9.97
C LEU A 343 14.64 -1.57 10.48
N GLU A 344 14.67 -0.61 9.56
CA GLU A 344 14.95 0.81 9.80
C GLU A 344 13.68 1.67 9.76
N VAL A 345 12.73 1.31 8.89
CA VAL A 345 11.48 2.04 8.69
C VAL A 345 10.30 1.10 8.87
N LEU A 346 9.45 1.40 9.85
CA LEU A 346 8.17 0.74 10.04
C LEU A 346 7.03 1.76 9.96
N GLU A 347 6.16 1.59 8.97
CA GLU A 347 4.92 2.35 8.84
C GLU A 347 3.74 1.37 8.78
N CYS A 348 2.79 1.41 9.72
CA CYS A 348 1.65 0.49 9.70
C CYS A 348 0.42 1.07 10.39
N ALA A 349 -0.77 0.56 10.04
CA ALA A 349 -1.97 0.81 10.83
C ALA A 349 -2.07 -0.27 11.91
N VAL A 350 -2.35 0.14 13.14
CA VAL A 350 -2.41 -0.76 14.29
C VAL A 350 -3.79 -0.71 14.91
N SER A 351 -4.42 -1.86 15.01
CA SER A 351 -5.64 -2.02 15.81
C SER A 351 -5.26 -2.39 17.23
N VAL A 352 -5.71 -1.58 18.20
CA VAL A 352 -5.50 -1.86 19.63
C VAL A 352 -6.86 -2.12 20.27
N GLU A 353 -7.03 -3.35 20.78
CA GLU A 353 -8.20 -3.70 21.57
C GLU A 353 -8.04 -3.15 23.00
N VAL A 354 -8.95 -2.27 23.41
CA VAL A 354 -8.89 -1.64 24.74
C VAL A 354 -9.45 -2.60 25.78
N GLY A 355 -8.67 -3.60 26.19
CA GLY A 355 -9.12 -4.59 27.18
C GLY A 355 -9.53 -3.94 28.51
N TRP A 356 -10.80 -4.13 28.90
CA TRP A 356 -11.31 -3.68 30.20
C TRP A 356 -10.73 -4.64 31.24
N SER A 357 -9.70 -4.22 31.97
CA SER A 357 -9.28 -5.00 33.14
C SER A 357 -10.39 -4.88 34.17
N THR A 358 -11.24 -5.90 34.27
CA THR A 358 -12.10 -6.12 35.43
C THR A 358 -11.15 -6.34 36.59
N GLY A 359 -10.78 -5.26 37.29
CA GLY A 359 -10.09 -5.37 38.54
C GLY A 359 -10.96 -6.24 39.43
N SER A 360 -10.57 -7.50 39.62
CA SER A 360 -11.16 -8.38 40.61
C SER A 360 -10.79 -7.80 41.97
N SER A 361 -11.49 -6.74 42.36
CA SER A 361 -11.47 -6.20 43.70
C SER A 361 -12.17 -7.21 44.59
N ALA A 362 -11.41 -8.22 45.00
CA ALA A 362 -11.79 -9.18 46.00
C ALA A 362 -11.82 -8.47 47.35
N LYS A 363 -12.92 -7.76 47.64
CA LYS A 363 -13.63 -7.69 48.93
C LYS A 363 -14.46 -6.40 49.04
N GLY A 364 -15.78 -6.58 48.98
CA GLY A 364 -16.75 -5.87 49.82
C GLY A 364 -16.69 -4.35 49.81
N GLY A 365 -17.16 -3.74 48.74
CA GLY A 365 -17.44 -2.30 48.71
C GLY A 365 -18.28 -1.95 47.49
N ILE A 366 -19.57 -1.73 47.71
CA ILE A 366 -20.51 -1.24 46.69
C ILE A 366 -20.14 0.21 46.40
N GLY A 367 -19.26 0.43 45.41
CA GLY A 367 -18.89 1.75 44.89
C GLY A 367 -18.77 1.68 43.37
N LYS A 368 -19.65 2.37 42.65
CA LYS A 368 -19.95 2.20 41.22
C LYS A 368 -19.06 3.01 40.26
N ASP A 369 -17.76 3.13 40.51
CA ASP A 369 -16.91 3.93 39.62
C ASP A 369 -15.96 3.05 38.80
N LYS A 370 -16.46 2.52 37.68
CA LYS A 370 -15.63 1.89 36.65
C LYS A 370 -14.94 2.99 35.82
N LYS A 371 -13.88 3.60 36.33
CA LYS A 371 -13.06 4.54 35.53
C LYS A 371 -12.17 3.74 34.58
N ALA A 372 -12.36 3.92 33.27
CA ALA A 372 -11.51 3.31 32.25
C ALA A 372 -10.12 3.95 32.32
N VAL A 373 -9.10 3.19 32.76
CA VAL A 373 -7.71 3.65 32.74
C VAL A 373 -7.15 3.48 31.33
N VAL A 374 -7.44 4.45 30.46
CA VAL A 374 -7.09 4.40 29.02
C VAL A 374 -5.72 5.06 28.73
N GLY A 375 -5.21 5.94 29.61
CA GLY A 375 -4.07 6.82 29.28
C GLY A 375 -2.66 6.19 29.26
N SER A 376 -2.31 5.25 30.15
CA SER A 376 -0.91 4.82 30.33
C SER A 376 -0.54 3.48 29.66
N ARG A 377 -1.54 2.68 29.26
CA ARG A 377 -1.30 1.34 28.70
C ARG A 377 -0.84 1.37 27.24
N GLY A 378 -1.21 2.41 26.47
CA GLY A 378 -0.89 2.50 25.06
C GLY A 378 0.61 2.58 24.77
N VAL A 379 1.27 3.57 25.37
CA VAL A 379 2.69 3.88 25.08
C VAL A 379 3.61 2.75 25.54
N THR A 380 3.39 2.22 26.75
CA THR A 380 4.16 1.08 27.26
C THR A 380 4.01 -0.15 26.36
N SER A 381 2.80 -0.40 25.83
CA SER A 381 2.57 -1.52 24.91
C SER A 381 3.28 -1.31 23.57
N ILE A 382 3.27 -0.09 23.03
CA ILE A 382 4.03 0.27 21.83
C ILE A 382 5.53 0.09 22.08
N GLN A 383 6.03 0.59 23.21
CA GLN A 383 7.44 0.49 23.60
C GLN A 383 7.89 -0.97 23.69
N ASN A 384 7.09 -1.83 24.33
CA ASN A 384 7.35 -3.26 24.42
C ASN A 384 7.37 -3.90 23.02
N ALA A 385 6.39 -3.59 22.17
CA ALA A 385 6.32 -4.12 20.81
C ALA A 385 7.54 -3.75 19.96
N ILE A 386 8.06 -2.53 20.07
CA ILE A 386 9.24 -2.11 19.28
C ILE A 386 10.59 -2.35 19.98
N SER A 387 10.59 -2.99 21.14
CA SER A 387 11.80 -3.16 21.97
C SER A 387 12.91 -3.96 21.29
N ALA A 388 12.53 -4.95 20.46
CA ALA A 388 13.48 -5.79 19.74
C ALA A 388 14.15 -5.09 18.53
N ALA A 389 13.55 -4.02 17.98
CA ALA A 389 14.04 -3.37 16.78
C ALA A 389 15.17 -2.37 17.08
N LYS A 390 16.41 -2.87 17.08
CA LYS A 390 17.61 -2.08 17.40
C LYS A 390 17.93 -1.02 16.34
N ASN A 391 17.63 -1.30 15.08
CA ASN A 391 17.94 -0.43 13.94
C ASN A 391 16.78 0.50 13.53
N LEU A 392 15.65 0.47 14.26
CA LEU A 392 14.46 1.23 13.89
C LEU A 392 14.70 2.74 14.05
N ALA A 393 14.79 3.44 12.92
CA ALA A 393 15.04 4.87 12.82
C ALA A 393 13.75 5.69 12.63
N THR A 394 12.75 5.11 11.96
CA THR A 394 11.44 5.72 11.70
C THR A 394 10.32 4.77 12.08
N LEU A 395 9.42 5.24 12.93
CA LEU A 395 8.19 4.55 13.32
C LEU A 395 7.00 5.45 12.96
N LYS A 396 6.05 4.96 12.17
CA LYS A 396 4.76 5.65 11.95
C LYS A 396 3.61 4.68 12.16
N LEU A 397 2.81 4.91 13.19
CA LEU A 397 1.68 4.08 13.56
C LEU A 397 0.38 4.85 13.32
N ASN A 398 -0.48 4.35 12.44
CA ASN A 398 -1.86 4.81 12.36
C ASN A 398 -2.71 3.98 13.33
N ILE A 399 -2.86 4.45 14.58
CA ILE A 399 -3.51 3.67 15.64
C ILE A 399 -5.02 3.86 15.59
N GLN A 400 -5.73 2.76 15.48
CA GLN A 400 -7.17 2.67 15.65
C GLN A 400 -7.47 2.01 16.99
N TRP A 401 -8.05 2.78 17.90
CA TRP A 401 -8.52 2.29 19.18
C TRP A 401 -9.90 1.67 18.99
N LEU A 402 -9.98 0.34 19.03
CA LEU A 402 -11.26 -0.34 18.99
C LEU A 402 -11.83 -0.39 20.40
N PRO A 403 -13.05 0.14 20.64
CA PRO A 403 -13.72 -0.09 21.91
C PRO A 403 -13.87 -1.60 22.08
N SER A 404 -13.43 -2.16 23.21
CA SER A 404 -13.73 -3.56 23.50
C SER A 404 -15.23 -3.72 23.41
N ALA A 405 -15.66 -4.61 22.53
CA ALA A 405 -17.04 -5.00 22.47
C ALA A 405 -17.41 -5.53 23.86
N SER A 406 -18.24 -4.78 24.58
CA SER A 406 -18.81 -5.30 25.82
C SER A 406 -19.50 -6.61 25.44
N ARG A 407 -19.01 -7.71 26.00
CA ARG A 407 -19.62 -9.04 25.86
C ARG A 407 -20.91 -9.15 26.69
N ASP A 408 -21.51 -8.05 27.13
CA ASP A 408 -22.80 -8.00 27.84
C ASP A 408 -24.01 -8.38 26.94
N TRP A 409 -23.81 -9.10 25.84
CA TRP A 409 -24.87 -9.95 25.29
C TRP A 409 -25.01 -11.17 26.20
N ASP A 410 -25.41 -10.92 27.45
CA ASP A 410 -25.97 -11.96 28.30
C ASP A 410 -27.19 -12.49 27.53
N HIS A 411 -27.07 -13.75 27.10
CA HIS A 411 -28.19 -14.57 26.66
C HIS A 411 -29.20 -14.64 27.80
N ASN A 412 -30.11 -13.66 27.87
CA ASN A 412 -31.35 -13.78 28.61
C ASN A 412 -32.43 -14.38 27.70
N ASP A 413 -32.09 -15.46 27.00
CA ASP A 413 -33.08 -16.34 26.39
C ASP A 413 -33.43 -17.39 27.42
N GLY A 414 -34.40 -17.04 28.27
CA GLY A 414 -35.09 -17.98 29.13
C GLY A 414 -35.90 -18.97 28.30
N TYR A 415 -35.25 -19.97 27.72
CA TYR A 415 -35.90 -21.20 27.29
C TYR A 415 -35.61 -22.29 28.32
N SER A 416 -36.60 -22.46 29.21
CA SER A 416 -36.75 -23.65 30.04
C SER A 416 -36.91 -24.87 29.14
N SER A 417 -35.83 -25.62 28.91
CA SER A 417 -35.90 -26.94 28.30
C SER A 417 -36.34 -27.96 29.36
N ASP A 418 -37.63 -28.29 29.30
CA ASP A 418 -38.20 -29.45 29.96
C ASP A 418 -37.65 -30.74 29.34
N SER A 419 -37.57 -31.74 30.21
CA SER A 419 -37.09 -33.10 30.04
C SER A 419 -37.75 -33.88 28.89
N GLY A 420 -36.97 -34.72 28.16
CA GLY A 420 -37.56 -35.67 27.23
C GLY A 420 -36.62 -36.48 26.33
N SER A 421 -36.49 -37.76 26.68
CA SER A 421 -36.15 -38.93 25.84
C SER A 421 -34.75 -39.07 25.23
N SER A 422 -34.01 -39.99 25.87
CA SER A 422 -33.02 -40.90 25.30
C SER A 422 -33.55 -41.66 24.09
N VAL A 423 -32.78 -41.64 22.99
CA VAL A 423 -32.84 -42.67 21.94
C VAL A 423 -31.42 -42.91 21.45
N ASP A 424 -30.94 -44.13 21.73
CA ASP A 424 -29.76 -44.73 21.15
C ASP A 424 -29.93 -44.85 19.64
N LEU A 425 -28.91 -44.47 18.88
CA LEU A 425 -28.83 -44.80 17.47
C LEU A 425 -27.41 -45.16 17.06
N GLU A 426 -27.36 -46.36 16.49
CA GLU A 426 -26.22 -47.19 16.17
C GLU A 426 -25.25 -46.59 15.14
N SER A 427 -24.02 -47.06 15.30
CA SER A 427 -22.94 -47.16 14.32
C SER A 427 -23.40 -47.56 12.90
N GLY A 428 -23.24 -46.64 11.95
CA GLY A 428 -23.36 -46.89 10.52
C GLY A 428 -22.01 -46.75 9.80
N LEU A 429 -21.48 -47.89 9.38
CA LEU A 429 -20.32 -48.07 8.50
C LEU A 429 -20.42 -47.23 7.22
N TYR A 430 -19.33 -46.55 6.85
CA TYR A 430 -19.05 -46.20 5.46
C TYR A 430 -17.62 -46.61 5.11
N SER A 431 -17.54 -47.72 4.40
CA SER A 431 -16.39 -48.18 3.63
C SER A 431 -16.28 -47.34 2.36
N GLY A 432 -15.06 -46.88 2.05
CA GLY A 432 -14.81 -46.01 0.91
C GLY A 432 -13.39 -46.14 0.38
N SER A 433 -13.13 -47.27 -0.27
CA SER A 433 -12.21 -47.48 -1.40
C SER A 433 -10.85 -46.77 -1.38
N GLY A 434 -9.83 -47.50 -0.96
CA GLY A 434 -8.43 -47.21 -1.29
C GLY A 434 -8.17 -47.45 -2.78
N SER A 435 -7.50 -46.50 -3.42
CA SER A 435 -6.85 -46.71 -4.72
C SER A 435 -5.34 -46.58 -4.54
N ASP A 436 -4.70 -47.74 -4.65
CA ASP A 436 -3.26 -47.94 -4.78
C ASP A 436 -2.70 -47.13 -5.96
N MET A 437 -1.70 -46.29 -5.70
CA MET A 437 -0.73 -45.90 -6.72
C MET A 437 0.61 -46.57 -6.43
N LYS A 438 0.91 -47.54 -7.30
CA LYS A 438 2.22 -48.20 -7.44
C LYS A 438 3.30 -47.15 -7.74
N PHE A 439 4.36 -47.13 -6.94
CA PHE A 439 5.67 -46.63 -7.37
C PHE A 439 6.59 -47.83 -7.56
N GLY A 440 6.98 -48.08 -8.80
CA GLY A 440 8.05 -49.01 -9.15
C GLY A 440 9.34 -48.27 -9.47
N ASN A 441 10.42 -48.71 -8.82
CA ASN A 441 11.84 -48.78 -9.21
C ASN A 441 12.44 -47.59 -9.98
N GLY A 442 13.55 -46.97 -9.60
CA GLY A 442 14.62 -47.36 -8.68
C GLY A 442 15.96 -47.06 -9.35
N VAL A 443 16.87 -46.34 -8.70
CA VAL A 443 18.33 -46.50 -8.86
C VAL A 443 18.98 -46.13 -7.54
N SER A 444 19.69 -47.11 -7.00
CA SER A 444 20.54 -47.08 -5.82
C SER A 444 21.96 -46.63 -6.18
N VAL A 445 22.53 -45.72 -5.40
CA VAL A 445 23.98 -45.64 -5.17
C VAL A 445 24.17 -45.35 -3.68
N GLY A 446 24.72 -46.32 -2.96
CA GLY A 446 25.20 -46.14 -1.60
C GLY A 446 26.67 -45.69 -1.60
N LEU A 447 27.09 -44.99 -0.56
CA LEU A 447 27.95 -45.54 0.50
C LEU A 447 28.47 -44.43 1.44
N ASN A 448 28.38 -44.75 2.73
CA ASN A 448 29.32 -44.46 3.83
C ASN A 448 29.59 -43.03 4.31
N GLY A 449 29.34 -42.85 5.62
CA GLY A 449 29.86 -41.74 6.42
C GLY A 449 29.37 -41.72 7.86
N LYS A 450 29.51 -42.84 8.60
CA LYS A 450 29.35 -42.90 10.06
C LYS A 450 30.50 -42.13 10.72
N VAL A 451 30.21 -41.09 11.51
CA VAL A 451 31.10 -40.62 12.59
C VAL A 451 30.27 -40.28 13.84
N ASN A 452 30.77 -40.80 14.95
CA ASN A 452 30.22 -40.77 16.30
C ASN A 452 30.21 -39.39 16.96
N GLY A 453 29.24 -39.22 17.87
CA GLY A 453 29.52 -38.98 19.30
C GLY A 453 29.84 -37.55 19.75
N GLY A 454 29.09 -37.05 20.74
CA GLY A 454 29.51 -35.86 21.48
C GLY A 454 28.40 -35.18 22.27
N ARG A 455 27.79 -35.90 23.21
CA ARG A 455 26.87 -35.36 24.23
C ARG A 455 27.72 -34.64 25.29
N ASN A 456 27.62 -33.31 25.40
CA ASN A 456 28.21 -32.56 26.50
C ASN A 456 27.11 -31.84 27.29
N GLU A 457 26.79 -32.41 28.44
CA GLU A 457 26.18 -31.72 29.58
C GLU A 457 27.20 -30.72 30.15
N ARG A 458 26.77 -29.48 30.39
CA ARG A 458 27.44 -28.57 31.34
C ARG A 458 26.41 -28.00 32.29
N THR A 459 26.47 -28.55 33.50
CA THR A 459 25.94 -28.05 34.77
C THR A 459 26.94 -27.09 35.41
N LEU A 460 26.43 -26.18 36.27
CA LEU A 460 27.13 -25.26 37.18
C LEU A 460 27.69 -23.98 36.49
N ASP A 461 27.49 -22.75 36.96
CA ASP A 461 27.48 -22.27 38.35
C ASP A 461 26.44 -21.17 38.64
N ARG A 462 26.08 -21.15 39.93
CA ARG A 462 25.09 -20.30 40.59
C ARG A 462 25.87 -19.37 41.53
N GLU A 463 26.12 -18.13 41.13
CA GLU A 463 26.71 -17.11 42.03
C GLU A 463 25.64 -16.17 42.59
N ASN A 464 25.37 -16.37 43.89
CA ASN A 464 24.68 -15.46 44.77
C ASN A 464 25.62 -14.32 45.16
N HIS A 465 25.28 -13.08 44.84
CA HIS A 465 25.81 -11.91 45.55
C HIS A 465 24.70 -11.20 46.33
N ARG A 466 24.83 -11.29 47.66
CA ARG A 466 24.12 -10.52 48.67
C ARG A 466 25.03 -9.39 49.17
N ASN A 467 24.38 -8.30 49.56
CA ASN A 467 24.78 -7.25 50.50
C ASN A 467 25.58 -6.05 49.97
N GLY A 468 24.95 -4.88 50.11
CA GLY A 468 25.54 -3.55 50.08
C GLY A 468 24.59 -2.55 50.74
N HIS A 469 24.66 -2.48 52.07
CA HIS A 469 24.08 -1.44 52.93
C HIS A 469 24.58 -0.05 52.53
N GLY A 470 23.74 0.98 52.60
CA GLY A 470 24.15 2.37 52.34
C GLY A 470 23.11 3.40 52.75
N ASP A 471 23.11 3.68 54.05
CA ASP A 471 22.80 4.90 54.79
C ASP A 471 21.74 5.92 54.35
N ALA A 472 20.95 6.23 55.37
CA ALA A 472 19.98 7.30 55.49
C ALA A 472 20.61 8.70 55.43
N PHE A 473 19.92 9.63 54.77
CA PHE A 473 19.98 11.05 55.11
C PHE A 473 18.59 11.60 55.32
N ASN A 474 18.31 11.92 56.58
CA ASN A 474 17.09 12.49 57.09
C ASN A 474 17.20 14.02 56.97
N LYS A 475 16.25 14.70 56.31
CA LYS A 475 16.15 16.16 56.41
C LYS A 475 14.69 16.59 56.51
N SER A 476 14.29 16.84 57.74
CA SER A 476 13.06 17.48 58.19
C SER A 476 13.07 18.97 57.88
N VAL A 477 12.03 19.47 57.20
CA VAL A 477 11.59 20.89 57.21
C VAL A 477 10.07 20.89 57.09
N SER A 478 9.38 21.05 58.22
CA SER A 478 8.57 22.21 58.61
C SER A 478 7.30 22.44 57.77
N ALA A 479 6.17 22.10 58.39
CA ALA A 479 4.82 22.37 57.93
C ALA A 479 4.46 23.85 58.06
N SER A 480 3.81 24.41 57.04
CA SER A 480 2.95 25.60 57.17
C SER A 480 1.63 25.32 56.47
N HIS A 481 0.58 25.46 57.27
CA HIS A 481 -0.81 25.12 57.00
C HIS A 481 -1.50 26.35 56.39
N THR A 482 -1.96 26.26 55.14
CA THR A 482 -2.90 27.22 54.54
C THR A 482 -3.85 26.46 53.62
N LYS A 483 -5.14 26.52 53.96
CA LYS A 483 -6.27 26.06 53.15
C LYS A 483 -6.33 26.85 51.83
N PRO A 484 -6.66 26.21 50.70
CA PRO A 484 -7.24 26.91 49.55
C PRO A 484 -8.76 26.74 49.54
N ASP A 485 -9.44 27.88 49.43
CA ASP A 485 -10.86 28.00 49.15
C ASP A 485 -11.16 27.61 47.68
N ASP A 486 -12.29 26.94 47.51
CA ASP A 486 -13.16 26.85 46.33
C ASP A 486 -12.52 26.98 44.94
N ALA A 487 -12.12 25.84 44.38
CA ALA A 487 -11.84 25.70 42.96
C ALA A 487 -13.11 25.20 42.23
N ASP A 488 -13.58 26.07 41.35
CA ASP A 488 -14.54 25.90 40.27
C ASP A 488 -14.47 24.50 39.64
N GLU A 489 -15.61 23.79 39.62
CA GLU A 489 -15.78 22.51 38.94
C GLU A 489 -15.79 22.73 37.42
N THR A 490 -14.60 22.91 36.83
CA THR A 490 -14.42 22.75 35.38
C THR A 490 -14.72 21.30 35.02
N GLU A 491 -15.76 21.10 34.20
CA GLU A 491 -16.09 19.82 33.58
C GLU A 491 -14.85 19.21 32.90
N PRO A 492 -14.65 17.88 32.96
CA PRO A 492 -13.53 17.24 32.30
C PRO A 492 -13.71 17.33 30.78
N ASP A 493 -13.00 18.29 30.16
CA ASP A 493 -12.78 18.34 28.72
C ASP A 493 -12.46 16.93 28.22
N SER A 494 -13.23 16.47 27.24
CA SER A 494 -13.19 15.13 26.66
C SER A 494 -11.76 14.58 26.58
N GLU A 495 -11.45 13.61 27.45
CA GLU A 495 -10.21 12.85 27.58
C GLU A 495 -9.93 12.00 26.33
N ASN A 496 -9.80 12.63 25.15
CA ASN A 496 -9.11 12.02 24.03
C ASN A 496 -7.65 11.93 24.43
N SER A 497 -7.24 10.73 24.84
CA SER A 497 -5.88 10.34 25.22
C SER A 497 -4.90 10.65 24.10
N ASN A 498 -4.49 11.91 24.02
CA ASN A 498 -3.64 12.43 22.98
C ASN A 498 -2.22 11.94 23.24
N PHE A 499 -1.66 11.23 22.26
CA PHE A 499 -0.25 10.85 22.28
C PHE A 499 0.63 12.10 22.37
N THR A 500 1.34 12.27 23.49
CA THR A 500 2.03 13.51 23.85
C THR A 500 3.48 13.56 23.33
N ILE A 501 4.10 14.75 23.40
CA ILE A 501 5.55 14.92 23.16
C ILE A 501 6.37 14.06 24.14
N SER A 502 5.91 13.92 25.40
CA SER A 502 6.59 13.11 26.41
C SER A 502 6.59 11.63 26.01
N ASP A 503 5.48 11.13 25.46
CA ASP A 503 5.35 9.77 24.97
C ASP A 503 6.26 9.51 23.76
N ALA A 504 6.29 10.44 22.81
CA ALA A 504 7.20 10.39 21.67
C ALA A 504 8.67 10.32 22.12
N ARG A 505 9.04 11.15 23.11
CA ARG A 505 10.37 11.17 23.70
C ARG A 505 10.69 9.85 24.41
N ALA A 506 9.76 9.27 25.16
CA ALA A 506 9.93 7.98 25.81
C ALA A 506 10.18 6.86 24.80
N LEU A 507 9.47 6.83 23.67
CA LEU A 507 9.73 5.87 22.59
C LEU A 507 11.09 6.07 21.91
N MET A 508 11.47 7.32 21.65
CA MET A 508 12.79 7.64 21.05
C MET A 508 13.95 7.28 21.99
N LEU A 509 13.75 7.41 23.30
CA LEU A 509 14.73 7.10 24.36
C LEU A 509 14.50 5.73 25.01
N ARG A 510 13.81 4.79 24.35
CA ARG A 510 13.45 3.48 24.91
C ARG A 510 14.65 2.64 25.36
N THR A 511 15.81 2.84 24.72
CA THR A 511 17.11 2.26 25.07
C THR A 511 18.22 3.29 24.83
N PRO A 512 19.37 3.18 25.52
CA PRO A 512 20.52 4.06 25.28
C PRO A 512 21.03 4.04 23.84
N GLU A 513 20.91 2.90 23.16
CA GLU A 513 21.37 2.68 21.78
C GLU A 513 20.29 2.99 20.73
N SER A 514 19.12 3.47 21.15
CA SER A 514 18.00 3.73 20.24
C SER A 514 18.38 4.74 19.15
N VAL A 515 18.24 4.31 17.89
CA VAL A 515 18.39 5.17 16.70
C VAL A 515 17.07 5.76 16.22
N LEU A 516 15.97 5.57 16.95
CA LEU A 516 14.66 6.11 16.59
C LEU A 516 14.66 7.63 16.66
N ARG A 517 14.42 8.29 15.54
CA ARG A 517 14.43 9.77 15.42
C ARG A 517 13.13 10.35 14.90
N THR A 518 12.27 9.53 14.31
CA THR A 518 10.95 9.94 13.81
C THR A 518 9.88 9.02 14.38
N VAL A 519 8.89 9.60 15.05
CA VAL A 519 7.72 8.89 15.60
C VAL A 519 6.46 9.59 15.08
N GLY A 520 5.69 8.91 14.25
CA GLY A 520 4.34 9.31 13.87
C GLY A 520 3.33 8.45 14.61
N VAL A 521 2.34 9.07 15.25
CA VAL A 521 1.19 8.36 15.83
C VAL A 521 -0.09 9.09 15.43
N GLY A 522 -0.97 8.39 14.70
CA GLY A 522 -2.13 9.00 14.08
C GLY A 522 -1.70 10.06 13.06
N GLY A 523 -2.26 11.28 13.17
CA GLY A 523 -1.94 12.41 12.30
C GLY A 523 -0.75 13.26 12.73
N VAL A 524 -0.09 12.95 13.86
CA VAL A 524 0.99 13.79 14.43
C VAL A 524 2.34 13.11 14.24
N VAL A 525 3.34 13.87 13.78
CA VAL A 525 4.71 13.39 13.57
C VAL A 525 5.69 14.20 14.42
N TYR A 526 6.43 13.50 15.27
CA TYR A 526 7.51 14.03 16.09
C TYR A 526 8.86 13.65 15.46
N ARG A 527 9.75 14.63 15.33
CA ARG A 527 11.09 14.45 14.77
C ARG A 527 12.13 15.08 15.67
N VAL A 528 13.23 14.38 15.92
CA VAL A 528 14.41 14.98 16.55
C VAL A 528 15.06 15.92 15.54
N GLY A 529 14.92 17.22 15.77
CA GLY A 529 15.67 18.22 15.02
C GLY A 529 17.12 18.26 15.51
N TYR A 530 18.07 17.90 14.66
CA TYR A 530 19.44 18.35 14.88
C TYR A 530 19.49 19.81 14.44
N PHE A 531 19.40 20.74 15.40
CA PHE A 531 19.85 22.10 15.14
C PHE A 531 21.37 22.03 14.96
N SER A 532 21.84 21.81 13.73
CA SER A 532 23.21 22.13 13.39
C SER A 532 23.34 23.65 13.53
N CYS A 533 24.09 24.08 14.54
CA CYS A 533 24.43 25.49 14.78
C CYS A 533 25.38 26.07 13.69
N LEU A 534 25.24 25.65 12.42
CA LEU A 534 26.21 25.91 11.35
C LEU A 534 25.61 26.51 10.07
N THR A 535 24.44 27.16 10.14
CA THR A 535 23.92 27.96 9.01
C THR A 535 23.79 29.43 9.37
N ARG A 536 24.96 30.05 9.58
CA ARG A 536 25.19 31.47 9.31
C ARG A 536 26.49 31.50 8.49
N GLU A 537 26.43 32.02 7.27
CA GLU A 537 27.48 32.02 6.22
C GLU A 537 27.50 30.80 5.29
N PHE A 538 26.74 30.84 4.19
CA PHE A 538 27.18 30.47 2.83
C PHE A 538 26.04 30.71 1.85
N LEU A 539 25.90 31.96 1.40
CA LEU A 539 25.06 32.36 0.27
C LEU A 539 25.88 33.31 -0.61
N LEU A 540 26.98 32.79 -1.20
CA LEU A 540 27.67 33.41 -2.31
C LEU A 540 27.99 32.34 -3.36
N ALA A 541 27.34 32.50 -4.52
CA ALA A 541 27.62 32.02 -5.86
C ALA A 541 28.56 30.80 -6.04
N SER A 542 27.98 29.67 -6.47
CA SER A 542 28.71 28.58 -7.13
C SER A 542 28.63 28.74 -8.65
N THR A 543 29.76 29.08 -9.27
CA THR A 543 29.99 29.09 -10.73
C THR A 543 30.57 27.73 -11.18
N SER A 544 29.78 26.66 -11.10
CA SER A 544 30.18 25.35 -11.64
C SER A 544 29.54 25.09 -13.01
N PRO A 545 30.31 24.75 -14.07
CA PRO A 545 29.78 24.44 -15.41
C PRO A 545 28.96 23.12 -15.49
N SER A 546 28.82 22.41 -14.38
CA SER A 546 28.24 21.05 -14.33
C SER A 546 26.83 21.03 -13.73
N ALA A 547 26.18 22.18 -13.55
CA ALA A 547 24.84 22.25 -12.98
C ALA A 547 23.84 21.47 -13.86
N VAL A 548 23.32 20.38 -13.31
CA VAL A 548 22.19 19.64 -13.89
C VAL A 548 20.94 20.46 -13.59
N PHE A 549 20.39 21.11 -14.60
CA PHE A 549 19.15 21.85 -14.48
C PHE A 549 17.97 20.89 -14.70
N GLU A 550 17.10 20.77 -13.70
CA GLU A 550 15.77 20.17 -13.85
C GLU A 550 14.81 21.30 -14.22
N LEU A 551 14.31 21.27 -15.46
CA LEU A 551 13.30 22.22 -15.92
C LEU A 551 11.91 21.58 -15.78
N ILE A 552 11.09 22.15 -14.91
CA ILE A 552 9.68 21.78 -14.78
C ILE A 552 8.86 22.84 -15.51
N VAL A 553 8.26 22.46 -16.65
CA VAL A 553 7.36 23.32 -17.41
C VAL A 553 5.93 23.00 -16.95
N ARG A 554 5.30 23.92 -16.23
CA ARG A 554 3.85 23.91 -15.97
C ARG A 554 3.21 24.90 -16.92
N ILE A 555 2.23 24.46 -17.70
CA ILE A 555 1.49 25.30 -18.65
C ILE A 555 0.02 25.27 -18.30
#